data_AF-A0A0F9CCA7-F1
#
_entry.id   AF-A0A0F9CCA7-F1
#
_cell.length_a   1.000
_cell.length_b   1.000
_cell.length_c   1.000
_cell.angle_alpha   90.00
_cell.angle_beta   90.00
_cell.angle_gamma   90.00
#
_symmetry.space_group_name_H-M   'P 1'
#
loop_
_entity.id
_entity.type
_entity.pdbx_description
1 polymer ?
#
loop_
_entity_poly.entity_id
_entity_poly.type
_entity_poly.pdbx_seq_one_letter_code
_entity_poly.pdbx_strand_id
1 'polypeptide(L)' 'MNKTRTSKAPKYILKNLGMTTQRQFKELKRYQLKVIIEAVAEYHLGCAYCPGSISVLIGAIETMKDELSVEKWGR' A
#
# COMPACT_ATOMS: atom_id res chain seq x y z
N MET A 1 21.24 13.22 10.95
CA MET A 1 20.60 12.11 11.69
C MET A 1 19.23 11.82 11.07
N ASN A 2 19.13 10.79 10.24
CA ASN A 2 17.84 10.36 9.70
C ASN A 2 17.00 9.79 10.84
N LYS A 3 15.95 10.51 11.24
CA LYS A 3 14.93 9.99 12.15
C LYS A 3 14.45 8.68 11.54
N THR A 4 14.69 7.57 12.22
CA THR A 4 14.15 6.25 11.89
C THR A 4 12.64 6.43 11.72
N ARG A 5 12.16 6.38 10.47
CA ARG A 5 10.72 6.39 10.18
C ARG A 5 10.15 5.20 10.92
N THR A 6 9.51 5.44 12.06
CA THR A 6 8.90 4.36 12.82
C THR A 6 7.74 3.84 11.98
N SER A 7 7.73 2.55 11.69
CA SER A 7 6.68 1.80 10.96
C SER A 7 5.33 1.79 11.70
N LYS A 8 5.19 2.60 12.75
CA LYS A 8 4.05 2.64 13.67
C LYS A 8 3.12 3.77 13.28
N ALA A 9 1.86 3.44 13.04
CA ALA A 9 0.80 4.41 12.91
C ALA A 9 0.63 5.21 14.22
N PRO A 10 0.45 6.54 14.15
CA PRO A 10 0.01 7.33 15.29
C PRO A 10 -1.31 6.82 15.89
N LYS A 11 -1.47 6.95 17.21
CA LYS A 11 -2.67 6.48 17.94
C LYS A 11 -3.97 7.09 17.41
N TYR A 12 -3.96 8.35 16.99
CA TYR A 12 -5.15 9.01 16.44
C TYR A 12 -5.59 8.38 15.11
N ILE A 13 -4.66 7.90 14.28
CA ILE A 13 -4.98 7.19 13.03
C ILE A 13 -5.65 5.87 13.36
N LEU A 14 -5.10 5.11 14.31
CA LEU A 14 -5.69 3.85 14.76
C LEU A 14 -7.11 4.06 15.29
N LYS A 15 -7.32 5.09 16.12
CA LYS A 15 -8.65 5.44 16.65
C LYS A 15 -9.64 5.77 15.53
N ASN A 16 -9.25 6.61 14.57
CA ASN A 16 -10.12 7.02 13.47
C ASN A 16 -10.51 5.85 12.56
N LEU A 17 -9.63 4.84 12.44
CA LEU A 17 -9.89 3.63 11.66
C LEU A 17 -10.53 2.50 12.50
N GLY A 18 -10.86 2.74 13.77
CA GLY A 18 -11.44 1.72 14.65
C GLY A 18 -10.50 0.56 14.99
N MET A 19 -9.18 0.78 14.92
CA MET A 19 -8.17 -0.25 15.11
C MET A 19 -7.56 -0.18 16.51
N THR A 20 -7.32 -1.34 17.10
CA THR A 20 -6.71 -1.45 18.43
C THR A 20 -5.21 -1.74 18.36
N THR A 21 -4.73 -2.30 17.25
CA THR A 21 -3.32 -2.71 17.10
C THR A 21 -2.67 -2.18 15.84
N GLN A 22 -1.34 -2.02 15.90
CA GLN A 22 -0.51 -1.72 14.73
C GLN A 22 -0.61 -2.82 13.67
N ARG A 23 -0.80 -4.07 14.10
CA ARG A 23 -0.93 -5.22 13.21
C ARG A 23 -2.16 -5.10 12.31
N GLN A 24 -3.32 -4.79 12.89
CA GLN A 24 -4.56 -4.57 12.13
C GLN A 24 -4.38 -3.45 11.09
N PHE A 25 -3.69 -2.37 11.46
CA PHE A 25 -3.40 -1.29 10.52
C PHE A 25 -2.51 -1.74 9.36
N LYS A 26 -1.45 -2.49 9.66
CA LYS A 26 -0.55 -3.04 8.64
C LYS A 26 -1.28 -4.02 7.71
N GLU A 27 -2.13 -4.87 8.27
CA GLU A 27 -2.99 -5.80 7.51
C GLU A 27 -3.96 -5.05 6.59
N LEU A 28 -4.64 -4.01 7.09
CA LEU A 28 -5.52 -3.19 6.25
C LEU A 28 -4.76 -2.56 5.07
N LYS A 29 -3.58 -1.97 5.30
CA LYS A 29 -2.82 -1.33 4.22
C LYS A 29 -2.37 -2.31 3.15
N ARG A 30 -1.98 -3.53 3.54
CA ARG A 30 -1.69 -4.61 2.57
C ARG A 30 -2.92 -5.03 1.79
N TYR A 31 -4.07 -5.14 2.46
CA TYR A 31 -5.34 -5.43 1.79
C TYR A 31 -5.71 -4.31 0.79
N GLN A 32 -5.61 -3.04 1.19
CA GLN A 32 -5.87 -1.90 0.31
C GLN A 32 -4.95 -1.90 -0.91
N LEU A 33 -3.65 -2.21 -0.73
CA LEU A 33 -2.71 -2.34 -1.85
C LEU A 33 -3.11 -3.49 -2.78
N LYS A 34 -3.54 -4.63 -2.25
CA LYS A 34 -4.02 -5.75 -3.06
C LYS A 34 -5.21 -5.35 -3.93
N VAL A 35 -6.20 -4.66 -3.37
CA VAL A 35 -7.37 -4.17 -4.12
C VAL A 35 -6.96 -3.19 -5.23
N ILE A 36 -5.99 -2.31 -4.97
CA ILE A 36 -5.46 -1.40 -5.99
C ILE A 36 -4.78 -2.18 -7.13
N ILE A 37 -3.99 -3.20 -6.81
CA ILE A 37 -3.34 -4.05 -7.81
C ILE A 37 -4.37 -4.72 -8.72
N GLU A 38 -5.43 -5.29 -8.13
CA GLU A 38 -6.52 -5.93 -8.86
C GLU A 38 -7.23 -4.92 -9.78
N ALA A 39 -7.59 -3.75 -9.27
CA ALA A 39 -8.22 -2.69 -10.08
C ALA A 39 -7.34 -2.21 -11.24
N VAL A 40 -6.03 -2.09 -11.03
CA VAL A 40 -5.09 -1.69 -12.10
C VAL A 40 -4.92 -2.80 -13.13
N ALA A 41 -4.90 -4.07 -12.71
CA ALA A 41 -4.86 -5.20 -13.63
C ALA A 41 -6.13 -5.27 -14.51
N GLU A 42 -7.31 -5.11 -13.90
CA GLU A 42 -8.58 -5.04 -14.62
C GLU A 42 -8.62 -3.87 -15.61
N TYR A 43 -8.18 -2.69 -15.19
CA TYR A 43 -8.08 -1.53 -16.07
C TYR A 43 -7.08 -1.77 -17.23
N HIS A 44 -5.94 -2.39 -16.94
CA HIS A 44 -4.93 -2.66 -17.97
C HIS A 44 -5.42 -3.65 -19.03
N LEU A 45 -6.07 -4.73 -18.60
CA LEU A 45 -6.55 -5.80 -19.48
C LEU A 45 -7.86 -5.44 -20.17
N GLY A 46 -8.74 -4.69 -19.49
CA GLY A 46 -10.07 -4.33 -19.97
C GLY A 46 -10.12 -3.08 -20.86
N CYS A 47 -9.02 -2.32 -20.95
CA CYS A 47 -9.00 -1.09 -21.74
C CYS A 47 -8.35 -1.33 -23.12
N ALA A 48 -9.14 -1.19 -24.19
CA ALA A 48 -8.67 -1.34 -25.57
C ALA A 48 -7.56 -0.34 -25.95
N TYR A 49 -7.49 0.80 -25.27
CA TYR A 49 -6.39 1.77 -25.38
C TYR A 49 -5.88 2.11 -23.98
N CYS A 50 -4.82 1.45 -23.56
CA CYS A 50 -4.19 1.75 -22.28
C CYS A 50 -3.27 2.97 -22.43
N PRO A 51 -3.48 4.08 -21.69
CA PRO A 51 -2.60 5.24 -21.76
C PRO A 51 -1.18 4.87 -21.33
N GLY A 52 -0.15 5.41 -21.99
CA GLY A 52 1.25 5.12 -21.68
C GLY A 52 1.69 5.40 -20.24
N SER A 53 0.92 6.23 -19.51
CA SER A 53 1.12 6.52 -18.09
C SER A 53 0.88 5.33 -17.15
N ILE A 54 0.31 4.22 -17.62
CA ILE A 54 0.09 3.04 -16.77
C ILE A 54 1.40 2.41 -16.27
N SER A 55 2.47 2.54 -17.04
CA SER A 55 3.83 2.11 -16.64
C SER A 55 4.31 2.81 -15.35
N VAL A 56 4.00 4.09 -15.19
CA VAL A 56 4.32 4.88 -13.98
C VAL A 56 3.53 4.35 -12.78
N LEU A 57 2.26 4.01 -12.98
CA LEU A 57 1.40 3.46 -11.94
C LEU A 57 1.88 2.08 -11.48
N ILE A 58 2.29 1.21 -12.42
CA ILE A 58 2.89 -0.10 -12.11
C ILE A 58 4.19 0.07 -11.31
N GLY A 59 5.06 0.99 -11.70
CA GLY A 59 6.30 1.28 -10.96
C GLY A 59 6.05 1.75 -9.52
N ALA A 60 5.04 2.61 -9.31
CA ALA A 60 4.63 3.04 -7.98
C ALA A 60 4.08 1.86 -7.14
N ILE A 61 3.29 0.97 -7.74
CA ILE A 61 2.77 -0.23 -7.09
C ILE A 61 3.90 -1.16 -6.60
N GLU A 62 4.91 -1.41 -7.43
CA GLU A 62 6.05 -2.25 -7.03
C GLU A 62 6.82 -1.65 -5.85
N THR A 63 7.00 -0.32 -5.84
CA THR A 63 7.60 0.38 -4.70
C THR A 63 6.76 0.21 -3.43
N MET A 64 5.43 0.36 -3.54
CA MET A 64 4.53 0.16 -2.40
C MET A 64 4.53 -1.28 -1.87
N LYS A 65 4.66 -2.30 -2.74
CA LYS A 65 4.74 -3.71 -2.33
C LYS A 65 5.95 -3.95 -1.45
N ASP A 66 7.09 -3.39 -1.83
CA ASP A 66 8.32 -3.46 -1.05
C ASP A 66 8.21 -2.68 0.28
N GLU A 67 7.70 -1.45 0.23
CA GLU A 67 7.50 -0.61 1.43
C GLU A 67 6.52 -1.21 2.43
N LEU A 68 5.48 -1.95 2.00
CA LEU A 68 4.49 -2.58 2.88
C LEU A 68 4.82 -4.05 3.21
N SER A 69 5.94 -4.56 2.72
CA SER A 69 6.40 -5.93 2.97
C SER A 69 6.54 -6.22 4.47
N VAL A 70 6.46 -7.50 4.84
CA VAL A 70 6.70 -7.92 6.23
C VAL A 70 8.15 -7.63 6.65
N GLU A 71 9.08 -7.69 5.70
CA GLU A 71 10.49 -7.43 5.98
C GLU A 71 10.77 -5.97 6.34
N LYS A 72 10.27 -5.02 5.54
CA LYS A 72 10.49 -3.58 5.78
C LYS A 72 9.54 -2.99 6.80
N TRP A 73 8.28 -3.41 6.77
CA TRP A 73 7.22 -2.79 7.56
C TRP A 73 6.64 -3.69 8.64
N GLY A 74 6.94 -4.99 8.65
CA GLY A 74 6.53 -5.91 9.72
C GLY A 74 7.31 -5.72 11.03
N ARG A 75 8.49 -5.10 10.98
CA ARG A 75 9.29 -4.71 12.15
C ARG A 75 8.68 -3.53 12.92
#